data_AF-A0A1Y5GTX8-F1
#
_entry.id   AF-A0A1Y5GTX8-F1
#
_cell.length_a   1.000
_cell.length_b   1.000
_cell.length_c   1.000
_cell.angle_alpha   90.00
_cell.angle_beta   90.00
_cell.angle_gamma   90.00
#
_symmetry.space_group_name_H-M   'P 1'
#
loop_
_entity.id
_entity.type
_entity.pdbx_description
1 polymer ?
#
loop_
_entity_poly.entity_id
_entity_poly.type
_entity_poly.pdbx_seq_one_letter_code
_entity_poly.pdbx_strand_id
1 'polypeptide(L)'
;MERKRKAGSVSKGLTLVELMVALAISSFLILGIFQIYSNARVTDKVGQAVGRVQETGRVVLDMLSRDLRMVGYYGCIDPRTITSQSINVVALNSPITANDILDSSLQGFDVASGWAVGTQFDNTDIAADAIIGSDVVAIQRMRSSGVSVASEDITATTITLESKALGVQKDSLVLVANCNGGHVFRVTNDVSEDLILRHDESGNTQSVFSAWYGTDASVMGFVSSAYFVADTGRNGADGADIFALYRQYDTSTSGAAGFEVEEIVEGVESLQIEYGERVGDGNIRFVPASTDGLDMLNVESIRIAVLVSSTDNVLQAEDELTYSLLNESVVVSDDASTGLTHSKDRRVRQVFRGTINLRNRPISKDS
;
A
#
# COMPACT_ATOMS: atom_id res chain seq x y z
N MET A 1 -2.40 -38.40 88.36
CA MET A 1 -2.05 -37.44 87.28
C MET A 1 -2.74 -37.92 86.01
N GLU A 2 -3.65 -37.10 85.48
CA GLU A 2 -4.66 -37.42 84.46
C GLU A 2 -4.09 -37.99 83.15
N ARG A 3 -4.67 -39.09 82.66
CA ARG A 3 -4.54 -39.51 81.26
C ARG A 3 -5.58 -38.76 80.43
N LYS A 4 -5.12 -37.83 79.57
CA LYS A 4 -5.93 -37.15 78.55
C LYS A 4 -6.62 -38.19 77.64
N ARG A 5 -7.96 -38.18 77.61
CA ARG A 5 -8.76 -38.87 76.58
C ARG A 5 -8.51 -38.20 75.23
N LYS A 6 -7.92 -38.92 74.27
CA LYS A 6 -8.01 -38.56 72.84
C LYS A 6 -9.47 -38.77 72.42
N ALA A 7 -10.19 -37.69 72.12
CA ALA A 7 -11.46 -37.77 71.42
C ALA A 7 -11.17 -38.31 70.02
N GLY A 8 -11.59 -39.55 69.74
CA GLY A 8 -11.65 -40.06 68.37
C GLY A 8 -12.72 -39.28 67.63
N SER A 9 -12.34 -38.58 66.56
CA SER A 9 -13.28 -37.94 65.64
C SER A 9 -14.15 -39.03 65.02
N VAL A 10 -15.43 -39.04 65.36
CA VAL A 10 -16.43 -39.89 64.69
C VAL A 10 -16.65 -39.32 63.29
N SER A 11 -16.21 -40.03 62.27
CA SER A 11 -16.61 -39.76 60.89
C SER A 11 -18.09 -40.12 60.74
N LYS A 12 -18.97 -39.11 60.69
CA LYS A 12 -20.36 -39.32 60.29
C LYS A 12 -20.36 -39.71 58.81
N GLY A 13 -20.85 -40.90 58.49
CA GLY A 13 -21.00 -41.36 57.11
C GLY A 13 -21.99 -40.48 56.36
N LEU A 14 -21.66 -40.15 55.11
CA LEU A 14 -22.55 -39.42 54.20
C LEU A 14 -23.77 -40.26 53.83
N THR A 15 -24.94 -39.65 53.81
CA THR A 15 -26.15 -40.30 53.30
C THR A 15 -26.10 -40.37 51.76
N LEU A 16 -26.72 -41.40 51.17
CA LEU A 16 -26.83 -41.53 49.69
C LEU A 16 -27.44 -40.26 49.08
N VAL A 17 -28.44 -39.68 49.76
CA VAL A 17 -29.12 -38.46 49.32
C VAL A 17 -28.21 -37.24 49.35
N GLU A 18 -27.38 -37.05 50.39
CA GLU A 18 -26.39 -35.97 50.41
C GLU A 18 -25.40 -36.07 49.25
N LEU A 19 -24.96 -37.29 48.91
CA LEU A 19 -24.05 -37.50 47.79
C LEU A 19 -24.71 -37.14 46.45
N MET A 20 -25.98 -37.51 46.28
CA MET A 20 -26.75 -37.16 45.07
C MET A 20 -26.97 -35.65 44.95
N VAL A 21 -27.32 -34.97 46.04
CA VAL A 21 -27.51 -33.50 46.05
C VAL A 21 -26.19 -32.79 45.80
N ALA A 22 -25.09 -33.22 46.44
CA ALA A 22 -23.76 -32.64 46.23
C ALA A 22 -23.29 -32.77 44.78
N LEU A 23 -23.50 -33.93 44.14
CA LEU A 23 -23.17 -34.14 42.73
C LEU A 23 -24.06 -33.29 41.82
N ALA A 24 -25.36 -33.19 42.11
CA ALA A 24 -26.27 -32.36 41.33
C ALA A 24 -25.87 -30.87 41.35
N ILE A 25 -25.55 -30.34 42.53
CA ILE A 25 -25.09 -28.95 42.69
C ILE A 25 -23.73 -28.76 42.01
N SER A 26 -22.79 -29.68 42.18
CA SER A 26 -21.45 -29.58 41.57
C SER A 26 -21.52 -29.59 40.04
N SER A 27 -22.35 -30.47 39.47
CA SER A 27 -22.58 -30.54 38.02
C SER A 27 -23.16 -29.23 37.48
N PHE A 28 -24.18 -28.69 38.16
CA PHE A 28 -24.79 -27.42 37.78
C PHE A 28 -23.79 -26.25 37.81
N LEU A 29 -22.95 -26.18 38.86
CA LEU A 29 -21.91 -25.16 38.96
C LEU A 29 -20.84 -25.29 37.87
N ILE A 30 -20.41 -26.51 37.54
CA ILE A 30 -19.43 -26.75 36.48
C ILE A 30 -19.98 -26.32 35.12
N LEU A 31 -21.26 -26.61 34.82
CA LEU A 31 -21.91 -26.15 33.59
C LEU A 31 -21.94 -24.62 33.50
N GLY A 32 -22.29 -23.95 34.61
CA GLY A 32 -22.27 -22.48 34.68
C GLY A 32 -20.86 -21.90 34.44
N ILE A 33 -19.83 -22.46 35.07
CA ILE A 33 -18.44 -22.03 34.89
C ILE A 33 -17.97 -22.28 33.46
N PHE A 34 -18.33 -23.42 32.88
CA PHE A 34 -17.97 -23.76 31.50
C PHE A 34 -18.58 -22.76 30.50
N GLN A 35 -19.83 -22.36 30.71
CA GLN A 35 -20.49 -21.36 29.86
C GLN A 35 -19.80 -20.00 29.97
N ILE A 36 -19.46 -19.55 31.19
CA ILE A 36 -18.72 -18.29 31.40
C ILE A 36 -17.36 -18.36 30.71
N TYR A 37 -16.63 -19.47 30.88
CA TYR A 37 -15.32 -19.66 30.27
C TYR A 37 -15.36 -19.67 28.74
N SER A 38 -16.35 -20.34 28.15
CA SER A 38 -16.56 -20.38 26.71
C SER A 38 -16.84 -18.98 26.15
N ASN A 39 -17.73 -18.23 26.80
CA ASN A 39 -18.06 -16.85 26.41
C ASN A 39 -16.84 -15.91 26.56
N ALA A 40 -16.05 -16.08 27.62
CA ALA A 40 -14.81 -15.31 27.82
C ALA A 40 -13.82 -15.58 26.68
N ARG A 41 -13.58 -16.86 26.32
CA ARG A 41 -12.71 -17.21 25.18
C ARG A 41 -13.18 -16.61 23.85
N VAL A 42 -14.49 -16.62 23.58
CA VAL A 42 -15.03 -15.99 22.36
C VAL A 42 -14.78 -14.49 22.38
N THR A 43 -15.04 -13.84 23.52
CA THR A 43 -14.81 -12.40 23.69
C THR A 43 -13.34 -12.03 23.51
N ASP A 44 -12.42 -12.83 24.05
CA ASP A 44 -10.97 -12.62 23.91
C ASP A 44 -10.53 -12.71 22.44
N LYS A 45 -11.05 -13.70 21.70
CA LYS A 45 -10.76 -13.85 20.27
C LYS A 45 -11.27 -12.66 19.45
N VAL A 46 -12.51 -12.22 19.71
CA VAL A 46 -13.06 -11.02 19.06
C VAL A 46 -12.22 -9.80 19.38
N GLY A 47 -11.81 -9.64 20.65
CA GLY A 47 -10.95 -8.53 21.07
C GLY A 47 -9.60 -8.51 20.35
N GLN A 48 -8.95 -9.67 20.21
CA GLN A 48 -7.69 -9.80 19.46
C GLN A 48 -7.87 -9.49 17.97
N ALA A 49 -8.93 -10.01 17.35
CA ALA A 49 -9.23 -9.77 15.94
C ALA A 49 -9.52 -8.30 15.65
N VAL A 50 -10.32 -7.62 16.48
CA VAL A 50 -10.55 -6.17 16.38
C VAL A 50 -9.24 -5.41 16.54
N GLY A 51 -8.39 -5.81 17.49
CA GLY A 51 -7.06 -5.23 17.67
C GLY A 51 -6.19 -5.35 16.42
N ARG A 52 -6.19 -6.53 15.78
CA ARG A 52 -5.44 -6.78 14.54
C ARG A 52 -5.98 -5.98 13.37
N VAL A 53 -7.29 -5.95 13.17
CA VAL A 53 -7.95 -5.13 12.13
C VAL A 53 -7.61 -3.65 12.29
N GLN A 54 -7.60 -3.14 13.53
CA GLN A 54 -7.19 -1.76 13.84
C GLN A 54 -5.71 -1.48 13.57
N GLU A 55 -4.83 -2.42 13.92
CA GLU A 55 -3.40 -2.33 13.63
C GLU A 55 -3.17 -2.30 12.11
N THR A 56 -3.70 -3.29 11.38
CA THR A 56 -3.59 -3.40 9.92
C THR A 56 -4.11 -2.14 9.23
N GLY A 57 -5.32 -1.69 9.56
CA GLY A 57 -5.90 -0.48 8.95
C GLY A 57 -5.04 0.77 9.17
N ARG A 58 -4.43 0.92 10.35
CA ARG A 58 -3.51 2.02 10.62
C ARG A 58 -2.22 1.90 9.83
N VAL A 59 -1.62 0.72 9.76
CA VAL A 59 -0.38 0.46 9.01
C VAL A 59 -0.57 0.75 7.53
N VAL A 60 -1.67 0.27 6.93
CA VAL A 60 -2.03 0.51 5.52
C VAL A 60 -2.17 2.00 5.23
N LEU A 61 -3.02 2.71 5.99
CA LEU A 61 -3.26 4.13 5.76
C LEU A 61 -1.99 4.95 5.93
N ASP A 62 -1.16 4.63 6.92
CA ASP A 62 0.08 5.33 7.21
C ASP A 62 1.14 5.11 6.12
N MET A 63 1.27 3.88 5.62
CA MET A 63 2.16 3.56 4.50
C MET A 63 1.74 4.26 3.21
N LEU A 64 0.47 4.09 2.79
CA LEU A 64 -0.07 4.75 1.59
C LEU A 64 0.02 6.27 1.73
N SER A 65 -0.30 6.83 2.89
CA SER A 65 -0.24 8.28 3.09
C SER A 65 1.19 8.85 3.02
N ARG A 66 2.20 8.12 3.52
CA ARG A 66 3.60 8.55 3.40
C ARG A 66 4.04 8.61 1.95
N ASP A 67 3.73 7.58 1.20
CA ASP A 67 4.16 7.46 -0.19
C ASP A 67 3.40 8.44 -1.10
N LEU A 68 2.08 8.58 -0.92
CA LEU A 68 1.24 9.54 -1.65
C LEU A 68 1.64 11.00 -1.38
N ARG A 69 2.14 11.34 -0.19
CA ARG A 69 2.64 12.70 0.11
C ARG A 69 3.90 13.07 -0.68
N MET A 70 4.65 12.06 -1.12
CA MET A 70 5.91 12.24 -1.86
C MET A 70 5.76 12.02 -3.36
N VAL A 71 4.55 11.68 -3.85
CA VAL A 71 4.21 11.63 -5.28
C VAL A 71 4.67 12.91 -5.97
N GLY A 72 5.27 12.75 -7.14
CA GLY A 72 5.75 13.88 -7.95
C GLY A 72 6.88 14.68 -7.32
N TYR A 73 7.58 14.13 -6.31
CA TYR A 73 8.76 14.80 -5.76
C TYR A 73 9.94 14.68 -6.74
N TYR A 74 10.44 15.82 -7.22
CA TYR A 74 11.54 15.91 -8.20
C TYR A 74 12.75 16.73 -7.69
N GLY A 75 12.98 16.74 -6.38
CA GLY A 75 14.05 17.54 -5.76
C GLY A 75 13.62 18.98 -5.50
N CYS A 76 14.43 19.95 -5.94
CA CYS A 76 14.18 21.38 -5.70
C CYS A 76 13.40 22.09 -6.81
N ILE A 77 12.95 21.37 -7.85
CA ILE A 77 12.10 21.93 -8.91
C ILE A 77 10.77 22.34 -8.29
N ASP A 78 10.36 23.60 -8.48
CA ASP A 78 9.05 24.07 -8.02
C ASP A 78 7.94 23.36 -8.82
N PRO A 79 7.06 22.59 -8.16
CA PRO A 79 5.94 21.93 -8.82
C PRO A 79 5.04 22.89 -9.60
N ARG A 80 5.02 24.18 -9.27
CA ARG A 80 4.19 25.18 -9.98
C ARG A 80 4.78 25.66 -11.30
N THR A 81 6.08 25.46 -11.50
CA THR A 81 6.80 25.89 -12.71
C THR A 81 7.23 24.71 -13.57
N ILE A 82 7.03 23.49 -13.09
CA ILE A 82 7.35 22.28 -13.83
C ILE A 82 6.44 22.17 -15.06
N THR A 83 7.04 21.83 -16.19
CA THR A 83 6.36 21.54 -17.46
C THR A 83 6.80 20.16 -17.95
N SER A 84 6.12 19.60 -18.95
CA SER A 84 6.52 18.34 -19.58
C SER A 84 7.95 18.35 -20.15
N GLN A 85 8.56 19.53 -20.35
CA GLN A 85 9.94 19.69 -20.82
C GLN A 85 10.96 19.91 -19.70
N SER A 86 10.52 20.08 -18.46
CA SER A 86 11.41 20.36 -17.33
C SER A 86 12.23 19.14 -16.91
N ILE A 87 11.72 17.93 -17.15
CA ILE A 87 12.41 16.67 -16.83
C ILE A 87 12.43 15.80 -18.08
N ASN A 88 13.61 15.57 -18.63
CA ASN A 88 13.79 14.71 -19.79
C ASN A 88 14.03 13.27 -19.35
N VAL A 89 13.20 12.33 -19.82
CA VAL A 89 13.39 10.91 -19.57
C VAL A 89 14.18 10.30 -20.70
N VAL A 90 15.40 9.84 -20.40
CA VAL A 90 16.31 9.25 -21.39
C VAL A 90 16.59 7.77 -21.11
N ALA A 91 16.15 7.26 -19.97
CA ALA A 91 16.35 5.88 -19.59
C ALA A 91 15.52 4.93 -20.48
N LEU A 92 16.16 3.88 -20.98
CA LEU A 92 15.46 2.77 -21.64
C LEU A 92 14.65 1.97 -20.60
N ASN A 93 13.52 1.41 -21.04
CA ASN A 93 12.58 0.66 -20.20
C ASN A 93 12.20 1.41 -18.91
N SER A 94 12.01 2.73 -18.99
CA SER A 94 11.53 3.51 -17.85
C SER A 94 10.02 3.29 -17.69
N PRO A 95 9.51 3.13 -16.45
CA PRO A 95 8.06 3.07 -16.20
C PRO A 95 7.38 4.45 -16.35
N ILE A 96 8.12 5.52 -16.65
CA ILE A 96 7.56 6.83 -16.99
C ILE A 96 7.05 6.77 -18.44
N THR A 97 5.78 7.10 -18.65
CA THR A 97 5.19 7.15 -19.99
C THR A 97 5.93 8.17 -20.85
N ALA A 98 6.22 7.81 -22.11
CA ALA A 98 7.41 8.18 -22.86
C ALA A 98 7.88 9.65 -22.92
N ASN A 99 7.12 10.66 -22.47
CA ASN A 99 7.58 12.05 -22.44
C ASN A 99 6.97 12.94 -21.33
N ASP A 100 6.13 12.42 -20.43
CA ASP A 100 5.50 13.27 -19.39
C ASP A 100 5.50 12.62 -18.01
N ILE A 101 6.37 13.15 -17.15
CA ILE A 101 6.49 12.72 -15.76
C ILE A 101 5.33 13.21 -14.88
N LEU A 102 4.62 14.27 -15.30
CA LEU A 102 3.51 14.85 -14.55
C LEU A 102 2.28 13.96 -14.63
N ASP A 103 2.06 13.35 -15.79
CA ASP A 103 0.97 12.42 -16.05
C ASP A 103 1.22 11.03 -15.45
N SER A 104 2.48 10.59 -15.43
CA SER A 104 2.85 9.26 -14.87
C SER A 104 3.08 9.27 -13.36
N SER A 105 3.23 10.45 -12.74
CA SER A 105 3.55 10.58 -11.30
C SER A 105 2.52 9.97 -10.35
N LEU A 106 1.25 10.01 -10.75
CA LEU A 106 0.13 9.47 -10.02
C LEU A 106 -0.91 9.01 -11.02
N GLN A 107 -1.22 7.72 -10.96
CA GLN A 107 -2.23 7.10 -11.80
C GLN A 107 -3.10 6.20 -10.93
N GLY A 108 -4.37 6.12 -11.31
CA GLY A 108 -5.40 5.43 -10.57
C GLY A 108 -6.21 4.64 -11.58
N PHE A 109 -6.50 3.39 -11.26
CA PHE A 109 -7.21 2.50 -12.16
C PHE A 109 -8.27 1.75 -11.39
N ASP A 110 -9.44 1.64 -11.97
CA ASP A 110 -10.51 0.76 -11.48
C ASP A 110 -10.35 -0.62 -12.15
N VAL A 111 -10.37 -1.68 -11.35
CA VAL A 111 -10.20 -3.05 -11.82
C VAL A 111 -11.53 -3.60 -12.30
N ALA A 112 -11.76 -3.62 -13.62
CA ALA A 112 -12.99 -4.13 -14.21
C ALA A 112 -12.85 -5.56 -14.77
N SER A 113 -13.98 -6.23 -15.05
CA SER A 113 -13.98 -7.48 -15.82
C SER A 113 -13.43 -7.24 -17.22
N GLY A 114 -12.40 -8.00 -17.62
CA GLY A 114 -11.72 -7.81 -18.91
C GLY A 114 -10.76 -6.63 -18.95
N TRP A 115 -10.38 -6.07 -17.79
CA TRP A 115 -9.25 -5.16 -17.66
C TRP A 115 -8.02 -5.85 -18.26
N ALA A 116 -7.61 -5.42 -19.46
CA ALA A 116 -6.70 -6.16 -20.33
C ALA A 116 -5.23 -5.86 -20.01
N VAL A 117 -4.39 -6.88 -20.26
CA VAL A 117 -2.92 -6.86 -20.20
C VAL A 117 -2.35 -5.67 -20.97
N GLY A 118 -1.41 -4.94 -20.36
CA GLY A 118 -0.61 -3.92 -21.06
C GLY A 118 -1.07 -2.47 -20.91
N THR A 119 -1.93 -2.16 -19.92
CA THR A 119 -2.31 -0.76 -19.60
C THR A 119 -1.93 -0.32 -18.18
N GLN A 120 -1.24 -1.17 -17.41
CA GLN A 120 -0.80 -0.87 -16.04
C GLN A 120 0.71 -0.99 -15.93
N PHE A 121 1.38 0.08 -15.47
CA PHE A 121 2.80 0.11 -15.08
C PHE A 121 3.71 -0.79 -15.94
N ASP A 122 3.54 -0.64 -17.26
CA ASP A 122 4.18 -1.23 -18.44
C ASP A 122 4.46 -2.76 -18.46
N ASN A 123 3.52 -3.52 -19.04
CA ASN A 123 3.63 -4.94 -19.44
C ASN A 123 3.67 -6.01 -18.34
N THR A 124 2.96 -5.80 -17.23
CA THR A 124 2.75 -6.84 -16.21
C THR A 124 1.27 -7.11 -15.91
N ASP A 125 0.99 -8.35 -15.53
CA ASP A 125 -0.33 -8.88 -15.20
C ASP A 125 -0.84 -8.41 -13.82
N ILE A 126 -0.69 -7.12 -13.45
CA ILE A 126 -1.46 -6.58 -12.28
C ILE A 126 -2.94 -6.86 -12.49
N ALA A 127 -3.39 -6.79 -13.75
CA ALA A 127 -4.75 -7.06 -14.13
C ALA A 127 -5.23 -8.50 -13.95
N ALA A 128 -4.32 -9.48 -13.86
CA ALA A 128 -4.71 -10.85 -13.58
C ALA A 128 -4.93 -11.10 -12.08
N ASP A 129 -4.19 -10.39 -11.22
CA ASP A 129 -4.15 -10.67 -9.79
C ASP A 129 -5.03 -9.71 -8.96
N ALA A 130 -5.23 -8.47 -9.42
CA ALA A 130 -6.00 -7.49 -8.68
C ALA A 130 -7.50 -7.85 -8.60
N ILE A 131 -8.10 -7.63 -7.44
CA ILE A 131 -9.52 -7.93 -7.20
C ILE A 131 -10.42 -7.01 -8.04
N ILE A 132 -11.38 -7.60 -8.75
CA ILE A 132 -12.39 -6.87 -9.52
C ILE A 132 -13.21 -5.95 -8.60
N GLY A 133 -13.40 -4.71 -9.07
CA GLY A 133 -14.07 -3.62 -8.36
C GLY A 133 -13.16 -2.88 -7.36
N SER A 134 -11.98 -3.40 -7.03
CA SER A 134 -10.98 -2.66 -6.25
C SER A 134 -10.22 -1.69 -7.16
N ASP A 135 -9.63 -0.66 -6.57
CA ASP A 135 -8.76 0.27 -7.28
C ASP A 135 -7.28 -0.12 -7.15
N VAL A 136 -6.51 0.27 -8.15
CA VAL A 136 -5.04 0.30 -8.15
C VAL A 136 -4.58 1.75 -8.12
N VAL A 137 -3.67 2.07 -7.21
CA VAL A 137 -3.01 3.38 -7.19
C VAL A 137 -1.53 3.22 -7.44
N ALA A 138 -1.02 3.97 -8.40
CA ALA A 138 0.34 3.83 -8.85
C ALA A 138 1.04 5.19 -8.88
N ILE A 139 2.26 5.20 -8.36
CA ILE A 139 2.95 6.39 -7.91
C ILE A 139 4.39 6.38 -8.38
N GLN A 140 4.87 7.56 -8.74
CA GLN A 140 6.27 7.79 -9.07
C GLN A 140 6.80 9.01 -8.31
N ARG A 141 8.02 8.87 -7.80
CA ARG A 141 8.68 9.89 -6.98
C ARG A 141 10.18 9.69 -6.95
N MET A 142 10.91 10.76 -6.69
CA MET A 142 12.31 10.61 -6.26
C MET A 142 12.39 10.32 -4.77
N ARG A 143 13.46 9.65 -4.36
CA ARG A 143 13.85 9.57 -2.94
C ARG A 143 14.27 10.97 -2.48
N SER A 144 13.87 11.33 -1.26
CA SER A 144 14.27 12.61 -0.65
C SER A 144 15.76 12.64 -0.26
N SER A 145 16.40 11.48 -0.11
CA SER A 145 17.84 11.36 0.06
C SER A 145 18.53 11.42 -1.30
N GLY A 146 19.04 12.60 -1.65
CA GLY A 146 19.90 12.81 -2.81
C GLY A 146 21.34 13.07 -2.41
N VAL A 147 22.25 13.01 -3.39
CA VAL A 147 23.65 13.42 -3.23
C VAL A 147 23.98 14.50 -4.26
N SER A 148 24.70 15.54 -3.84
CA SER A 148 25.12 16.61 -4.74
C SER A 148 26.16 16.12 -5.76
N VAL A 149 26.16 16.73 -6.93
CA VAL A 149 27.22 16.54 -7.93
C VAL A 149 28.50 17.24 -7.44
N ALA A 150 29.65 16.56 -7.49
CA ALA A 150 30.91 17.05 -6.92
C ALA A 150 31.64 18.08 -7.77
N SER A 151 31.44 18.04 -9.08
CA SER A 151 32.12 18.93 -10.01
C SER A 151 31.32 19.07 -11.29
N GLU A 152 31.39 20.26 -11.87
CA GLU A 152 30.89 20.52 -13.22
C GLU A 152 31.76 19.73 -14.21
N ASP A 153 31.20 18.69 -14.83
CA ASP A 153 31.87 17.93 -15.89
C ASP A 153 31.18 18.18 -17.22
N ILE A 154 31.88 18.92 -18.09
CA ILE A 154 31.37 19.48 -19.35
C ILE A 154 31.40 18.44 -20.49
N THR A 155 31.95 17.24 -20.26
CA THR A 155 32.22 16.26 -21.33
C THR A 155 31.48 14.93 -21.23
N ALA A 156 30.64 14.75 -20.23
CA ALA A 156 30.61 13.44 -19.62
C ALA A 156 29.38 12.62 -19.94
N THR A 157 29.62 11.41 -20.43
CA THR A 157 28.76 10.23 -20.22
C THR A 157 28.73 9.79 -18.75
N THR A 158 29.19 10.66 -17.84
CA THR A 158 29.46 10.38 -16.43
C THR A 158 29.06 11.54 -15.52
N ILE A 159 28.65 11.24 -14.30
CA ILE A 159 28.30 12.21 -13.25
C ILE A 159 29.10 11.86 -12.00
N THR A 160 29.91 12.79 -11.51
CA THR A 160 30.70 12.59 -10.28
C THR A 160 29.94 13.14 -9.09
N LEU A 161 29.80 12.34 -8.02
CA LEU A 161 29.04 12.65 -6.81
C LEU A 161 29.96 13.07 -5.65
N GLU A 162 29.47 13.93 -4.76
CA GLU A 162 30.20 14.32 -3.54
C GLU A 162 30.37 13.16 -2.54
N SER A 163 29.44 12.20 -2.57
CA SER A 163 29.46 11.01 -1.74
C SER A 163 28.72 9.86 -2.43
N LYS A 164 28.79 8.66 -1.86
CA LYS A 164 28.11 7.50 -2.43
C LYS A 164 26.59 7.67 -2.31
N ALA A 165 25.89 7.60 -3.45
CA ALA A 165 24.43 7.58 -3.47
C ALA A 165 23.88 6.28 -2.85
N LEU A 166 23.00 6.41 -1.85
CA LEU A 166 22.43 5.27 -1.14
C LEU A 166 21.44 4.51 -2.01
N GLY A 167 21.69 3.21 -2.22
CA GLY A 167 20.80 2.31 -2.95
C GLY A 167 20.78 2.56 -4.46
N VAL A 168 21.82 3.20 -5.01
CA VAL A 168 22.06 3.29 -6.46
C VAL A 168 23.09 2.24 -6.84
N GLN A 169 22.78 1.45 -7.85
CA GLN A 169 23.62 0.42 -8.44
C GLN A 169 23.46 0.43 -9.97
N LYS A 170 24.17 -0.46 -10.67
CA LYS A 170 23.94 -0.67 -12.10
C LYS A 170 22.46 -0.93 -12.37
N ASP A 171 21.97 -0.40 -13.50
CA ASP A 171 20.59 -0.40 -13.95
C ASP A 171 19.60 0.41 -13.09
N SER A 172 20.03 1.04 -11.99
CA SER A 172 19.14 1.93 -11.22
C SER A 172 18.70 3.13 -12.06
N LEU A 173 17.41 3.47 -11.95
CA LEU A 173 16.87 4.73 -12.43
C LEU A 173 17.15 5.84 -11.42
N VAL A 174 17.69 6.94 -11.91
CA VAL A 174 18.02 8.11 -11.09
C VAL A 174 17.63 9.39 -11.82
N LEU A 175 17.28 10.42 -11.05
CA LEU A 175 17.12 11.79 -11.54
C LEU A 175 18.36 12.57 -11.16
N VAL A 176 19.04 13.17 -12.13
CA VAL A 176 19.91 14.33 -11.87
C VAL A 176 19.09 15.59 -12.14
N ALA A 177 19.03 16.49 -11.16
CA ALA A 177 18.28 17.74 -11.30
C ALA A 177 18.90 18.88 -10.51
N ASN A 178 18.82 20.08 -11.08
CA ASN A 178 18.88 21.34 -10.35
C ASN A 178 17.47 21.95 -10.28
N CYS A 179 17.34 23.18 -9.80
CA CYS A 179 16.01 23.77 -9.61
C CYS A 179 15.37 24.30 -10.91
N ASN A 180 16.08 24.19 -12.05
CA ASN A 180 15.58 24.60 -13.37
C ASN A 180 15.09 23.41 -14.21
N GLY A 181 15.64 22.21 -13.98
CA GLY A 181 15.26 21.01 -14.72
C GLY A 181 16.11 19.80 -14.38
N GLY A 182 15.79 18.69 -15.02
CA GLY A 182 16.42 17.40 -14.72
C GLY A 182 16.44 16.41 -15.88
N HIS A 183 17.19 15.34 -15.70
CA HIS A 183 17.23 14.19 -16.60
C HIS A 183 17.08 12.91 -15.78
N VAL A 184 16.08 12.09 -16.12
CA VAL A 184 15.94 10.73 -15.59
C VAL A 184 16.73 9.80 -16.51
N PHE A 185 17.74 9.14 -15.96
CA PHE A 185 18.63 8.25 -16.70
C PHE A 185 18.87 6.96 -15.93
N ARG A 186 19.37 5.97 -16.65
CA ARG A 186 19.74 4.66 -16.12
C ARG A 186 21.25 4.58 -15.95
N VAL A 187 21.69 4.15 -14.77
CA VAL A 187 23.11 3.97 -14.47
C VAL A 187 23.65 2.73 -15.19
N THR A 188 24.73 2.87 -15.95
CA THR A 188 25.28 1.79 -16.79
C THR A 188 26.49 1.08 -16.19
N ASN A 189 27.12 1.64 -15.15
CA ASN A 189 28.26 1.04 -14.44
C ASN A 189 27.89 0.49 -13.06
N ASP A 190 28.75 -0.36 -12.53
CA ASP A 190 28.68 -0.79 -11.13
C ASP A 190 29.16 0.33 -10.19
N VAL A 191 28.32 0.71 -9.23
CA VAL A 191 28.52 1.86 -8.32
C VAL A 191 28.99 1.43 -6.93
N SER A 192 29.39 0.17 -6.76
CA SER A 192 29.62 -0.44 -5.44
C SER A 192 30.66 0.31 -4.60
N GLU A 193 31.66 0.94 -5.21
CA GLU A 193 32.70 1.76 -4.55
C GLU A 193 32.99 3.07 -5.31
N ASP A 194 32.21 3.37 -6.36
CA ASP A 194 32.47 4.50 -7.25
C ASP A 194 31.62 5.72 -6.86
N LEU A 195 32.22 6.90 -6.95
CA LEU A 195 31.50 8.18 -6.87
C LEU A 195 31.01 8.62 -8.25
N ILE A 196 31.31 7.85 -9.30
CA ILE A 196 30.98 8.16 -10.68
C ILE A 196 29.80 7.29 -11.14
N LEU A 197 28.75 7.94 -11.63
CA LEU A 197 27.66 7.30 -12.35
C LEU A 197 27.89 7.44 -13.84
N ARG A 198 27.74 6.37 -14.62
CA ARG A 198 27.81 6.39 -16.08
C ARG A 198 26.40 6.27 -16.68
N HIS A 199 26.17 6.90 -17.82
CA HIS A 199 24.86 6.93 -18.50
C HIS A 199 24.99 6.79 -20.02
N ASP A 200 25.80 5.83 -20.48
CA ASP A 200 25.97 5.57 -21.91
C ASP A 200 24.69 5.00 -22.58
N GLU A 201 24.75 4.88 -23.91
CA GLU A 201 23.63 4.44 -24.76
C GLU A 201 23.23 2.96 -24.58
N SER A 202 23.97 2.17 -23.78
CA SER A 202 23.53 0.80 -23.46
C SER A 202 22.30 0.78 -22.56
N GLY A 203 22.06 1.83 -21.76
CA GLY A 203 20.90 1.95 -20.88
C GLY A 203 20.03 3.18 -21.14
N ASN A 204 20.40 4.02 -22.11
CA ASN A 204 19.78 5.33 -22.34
C ASN A 204 19.63 5.62 -23.84
N THR A 205 18.67 6.47 -24.19
CA THR A 205 18.44 6.93 -25.57
C THR A 205 19.51 7.90 -26.06
N GLN A 206 20.28 8.50 -25.15
CA GLN A 206 21.37 9.43 -25.45
C GLN A 206 22.50 9.31 -24.43
N SER A 207 23.73 9.49 -24.91
CA SER A 207 24.96 9.43 -24.10
C SER A 207 25.35 10.77 -23.49
N VAL A 208 24.76 11.88 -23.93
CA VAL A 208 25.04 13.25 -23.45
C VAL A 208 23.72 13.97 -23.19
N PHE A 209 23.63 14.68 -22.07
CA PHE A 209 22.45 15.46 -21.72
C PHE A 209 22.43 16.82 -22.42
N SER A 210 21.23 17.34 -22.67
CA SER A 210 21.03 18.68 -23.24
C SER A 210 21.33 19.82 -22.25
N ALA A 211 21.48 19.49 -20.96
CA ALA A 211 21.73 20.41 -19.87
C ALA A 211 22.99 20.01 -19.07
N TRP A 212 23.68 21.00 -18.52
CA TRP A 212 24.84 20.80 -17.65
C TRP A 212 24.43 20.80 -16.17
N TYR A 213 25.07 19.96 -15.38
CA TYR A 213 24.82 19.83 -13.94
C TYR A 213 26.10 20.11 -13.17
N GLY A 214 26.13 21.25 -12.48
CA GLY A 214 27.20 21.64 -11.58
C GLY A 214 26.91 21.19 -10.14
N THR A 215 27.62 21.78 -9.19
CA THR A 215 27.47 21.49 -7.75
C THR A 215 26.12 21.94 -7.15
N ASP A 216 25.32 22.68 -7.92
CA ASP A 216 23.94 23.03 -7.61
C ASP A 216 22.94 21.91 -7.91
N ALA A 217 23.37 20.87 -8.65
CA ALA A 217 22.56 19.73 -9.00
C ALA A 217 22.69 18.59 -7.97
N SER A 218 21.63 17.80 -7.86
CA SER A 218 21.56 16.62 -7.01
C SER A 218 21.11 15.41 -7.80
N VAL A 219 21.66 14.25 -7.44
CA VAL A 219 21.24 12.95 -7.94
C VAL A 219 20.39 12.26 -6.89
N MET A 220 19.19 11.83 -7.30
CA MET A 220 18.22 11.16 -6.44
C MET A 220 17.77 9.85 -7.08
N GLY A 221 17.55 8.81 -6.26
CA GLY A 221 17.00 7.54 -6.73
C GLY A 221 15.54 7.68 -7.14
N PHE A 222 15.18 7.11 -8.29
CA PHE A 222 13.80 7.02 -8.76
C PHE A 222 13.07 5.87 -8.06
N VAL A 223 11.80 6.06 -7.72
CA VAL A 223 10.92 5.03 -7.16
C VAL A 223 9.60 5.07 -7.93
N SER A 224 9.23 3.91 -8.47
CA SER A 224 7.95 3.66 -9.12
C SER A 224 7.30 2.47 -8.45
N SER A 225 6.07 2.63 -7.98
CA SER A 225 5.35 1.57 -7.27
C SER A 225 3.85 1.63 -7.55
N ALA A 226 3.20 0.47 -7.58
CA ALA A 226 1.75 0.34 -7.65
C ALA A 226 1.24 -0.43 -6.43
N TYR A 227 0.10 -0.02 -5.91
CA TYR A 227 -0.59 -0.63 -4.78
C TYR A 227 -1.93 -1.16 -5.24
N PHE A 228 -2.20 -2.42 -4.93
CA PHE A 228 -3.43 -3.12 -5.32
C PHE A 228 -3.76 -4.20 -4.28
N VAL A 229 -5.00 -4.66 -4.29
CA VAL A 229 -5.45 -5.76 -3.44
C VAL A 229 -5.59 -7.02 -4.28
N ALA A 230 -5.05 -8.13 -3.79
CA ALA A 230 -5.09 -9.42 -4.48
C ALA A 230 -5.27 -10.57 -3.47
N ASP A 231 -5.66 -11.73 -3.98
CA ASP A 231 -5.70 -12.97 -3.20
C ASP A 231 -4.29 -13.44 -2.85
N THR A 232 -4.09 -13.82 -1.58
CA THR A 232 -2.82 -14.36 -1.12
C THR A 232 -2.59 -15.82 -1.53
N GLY A 233 -3.61 -16.48 -2.08
CA GLY A 233 -3.62 -17.93 -2.34
C GLY A 233 -3.66 -18.76 -1.06
N ARG A 234 -3.85 -18.11 0.09
CA ARG A 234 -4.04 -18.75 1.39
C ARG A 234 -5.51 -18.67 1.76
N ASN A 235 -6.00 -19.73 2.40
CA ASN A 235 -7.38 -19.82 2.82
C ASN A 235 -7.45 -19.81 4.36
N GLY A 236 -8.49 -19.18 4.88
CA GLY A 236 -8.84 -19.23 6.28
C GLY A 236 -9.24 -20.63 6.73
N ALA A 237 -9.46 -20.81 8.03
CA ALA A 237 -9.90 -22.09 8.60
C ALA A 237 -11.26 -22.57 8.05
N ASP A 238 -12.03 -21.67 7.45
CA ASP A 238 -13.30 -21.88 6.77
C ASP A 238 -13.17 -22.17 5.28
N GLY A 239 -11.96 -22.12 4.72
CA GLY A 239 -11.70 -22.27 3.30
C GLY A 239 -11.92 -20.99 2.49
N ALA A 240 -12.30 -19.87 3.11
CA ALA A 240 -12.46 -18.59 2.42
C ALA A 240 -11.10 -17.95 2.15
N ASP A 241 -10.95 -17.35 0.98
CA ASP A 241 -9.69 -16.73 0.54
C ASP A 241 -9.29 -15.58 1.48
N ILE A 242 -7.98 -15.37 1.60
CA ILE A 242 -7.40 -14.29 2.38
C ILE A 242 -6.78 -13.31 1.41
N PHE A 243 -7.24 -12.07 1.47
CA PHE A 243 -6.73 -10.99 0.63
C PHE A 243 -5.68 -10.17 1.36
N ALA A 244 -4.81 -9.51 0.60
CA ALA A 244 -3.77 -8.64 1.12
C ALA A 244 -3.58 -7.41 0.23
N LEU A 245 -3.02 -6.35 0.84
CA LEU A 245 -2.47 -5.25 0.07
C LEU A 245 -1.10 -5.67 -0.45
N TYR A 246 -0.92 -5.57 -1.76
CA TYR A 246 0.33 -5.79 -2.46
C TYR A 246 0.96 -4.48 -2.90
N ARG A 247 2.28 -4.50 -3.01
CA ARG A 247 3.05 -3.45 -3.68
C ARG A 247 3.83 -4.07 -4.82
N GLN A 248 3.63 -3.55 -6.01
CA GLN A 248 4.53 -3.78 -7.14
C GLN A 248 5.57 -2.67 -7.17
N TYR A 249 6.84 -2.99 -7.43
CA TYR A 249 7.89 -2.00 -7.67
C TYR A 249 8.69 -2.31 -8.94
N ASP A 250 9.20 -1.25 -9.56
CA ASP A 250 10.02 -1.35 -10.77
C ASP A 250 11.38 -1.99 -10.49
N THR A 251 11.69 -3.03 -11.25
CA THR A 251 12.99 -3.72 -11.30
C THR A 251 13.55 -3.76 -12.72
N SER A 252 13.01 -2.92 -13.61
CA SER A 252 13.43 -2.82 -14.99
C SER A 252 14.94 -2.62 -15.09
N THR A 253 15.52 -3.17 -16.14
CA THR A 253 16.93 -3.06 -16.49
C THR A 253 17.07 -2.41 -17.87
N SER A 254 18.30 -2.09 -18.25
CA SER A 254 18.62 -1.65 -19.61
C SER A 254 18.19 -2.65 -20.69
N GLY A 255 18.23 -3.96 -20.39
CA GLY A 255 17.91 -5.02 -21.35
C GLY A 255 16.44 -5.44 -21.40
N ALA A 256 15.68 -5.24 -20.32
CA ALA A 256 14.27 -5.62 -20.24
C ALA A 256 13.51 -4.81 -19.18
N ALA A 257 12.24 -4.51 -19.43
CA ALA A 257 11.31 -4.07 -18.39
C ALA A 257 11.05 -5.21 -17.40
N GLY A 258 10.85 -4.87 -16.12
CA GLY A 258 10.68 -5.85 -15.06
C GLY A 258 10.07 -5.22 -13.82
N PHE A 259 9.29 -6.02 -13.09
CA PHE A 259 8.67 -5.62 -11.84
C PHE A 259 8.65 -6.80 -10.87
N GLU A 260 8.68 -6.49 -9.59
CA GLU A 260 8.49 -7.46 -8.52
C GLU A 260 7.28 -7.06 -7.68
N VAL A 261 6.53 -8.06 -7.24
CA VAL A 261 5.33 -7.92 -6.41
C VAL A 261 5.64 -8.47 -5.03
N GLU A 262 5.32 -7.70 -3.99
CA GLU A 262 5.44 -8.11 -2.60
C GLU A 262 4.13 -7.94 -1.84
N GLU A 263 3.84 -8.91 -0.97
CA GLU A 263 2.74 -8.80 -0.02
C GLU A 263 3.15 -7.85 1.12
N ILE A 264 2.37 -6.79 1.34
CA ILE A 264 2.65 -5.83 2.41
C ILE A 264 1.95 -6.23 3.70
N VAL A 265 0.63 -6.45 3.61
CA VAL A 265 -0.18 -6.76 4.78
C VAL A 265 -1.46 -7.51 4.42
N GLU A 266 -1.66 -8.62 5.10
CA GLU A 266 -2.85 -9.46 5.02
C GLU A 266 -4.08 -8.83 5.67
N GLY A 267 -5.26 -9.29 5.23
CA GLY A 267 -6.55 -8.86 5.74
C GLY A 267 -7.09 -7.59 5.10
N VAL A 268 -6.52 -7.11 3.99
CA VAL A 268 -7.09 -6.01 3.21
C VAL A 268 -7.94 -6.63 2.10
N GLU A 269 -9.25 -6.40 2.12
CA GLU A 269 -10.19 -7.00 1.16
C GLU A 269 -10.53 -6.08 -0.02
N SER A 270 -10.37 -4.77 0.13
CA SER A 270 -10.65 -3.81 -0.94
C SER A 270 -9.90 -2.50 -0.70
N LEU A 271 -9.48 -1.86 -1.80
CA LEU A 271 -8.90 -0.52 -1.86
C LEU A 271 -9.75 0.32 -2.81
N GLN A 272 -10.05 1.56 -2.41
CA GLN A 272 -10.77 2.54 -3.23
C GLN A 272 -10.08 3.89 -3.13
N ILE A 273 -10.05 4.64 -4.22
CA ILE A 273 -9.47 5.97 -4.30
C ILE A 273 -10.41 6.97 -4.99
N GLU A 274 -10.37 8.22 -4.52
CA GLU A 274 -10.97 9.35 -5.23
C GLU A 274 -9.94 10.47 -5.40
N TYR A 275 -9.91 11.08 -6.57
CA TYR A 275 -9.12 12.28 -6.82
C TYR A 275 -9.89 13.53 -6.42
N GLY A 276 -9.26 14.36 -5.60
CA GLY A 276 -9.71 15.71 -5.28
C GLY A 276 -9.18 16.69 -6.32
N GLU A 277 -9.97 16.89 -7.37
CA GLU A 277 -9.71 17.83 -8.47
C GLU A 277 -10.19 19.23 -8.07
N ARG A 278 -9.33 20.24 -8.24
CA ARG A 278 -9.73 21.63 -8.19
C ARG A 278 -10.46 22.01 -9.48
N VAL A 279 -11.73 22.36 -9.35
CA VAL A 279 -12.56 22.83 -10.47
C VAL A 279 -12.54 24.36 -10.56
N GLY A 280 -13.00 24.89 -11.70
CA GLY A 280 -12.79 26.29 -12.08
C GLY A 280 -13.42 27.36 -11.15
N ASP A 281 -14.31 26.97 -10.24
CA ASP A 281 -14.88 27.85 -9.22
C ASP A 281 -14.03 27.90 -7.92
N GLY A 282 -12.88 27.22 -7.90
CA GLY A 282 -11.99 27.11 -6.75
C GLY A 282 -12.41 26.06 -5.72
N ASN A 283 -13.49 25.31 -5.95
CA ASN A 283 -13.88 24.19 -5.09
C ASN A 283 -13.09 22.93 -5.45
N ILE A 284 -12.97 22.03 -4.48
CA ILE A 284 -12.40 20.69 -4.70
C ILE A 284 -13.55 19.70 -4.82
N ARG A 285 -13.64 19.02 -5.96
CA ARG A 285 -14.57 17.93 -6.20
C ARG A 285 -13.81 16.60 -6.08
N PHE A 286 -14.40 15.65 -5.36
CA PHE A 286 -13.87 14.29 -5.28
C PHE A 286 -14.56 13.43 -6.33
N VAL A 287 -13.77 12.74 -7.15
CA VAL A 287 -14.26 11.88 -8.23
C VAL A 287 -13.50 10.54 -8.26
N PRO A 288 -14.14 9.45 -8.71
CA PRO A 288 -13.48 8.15 -8.87
C PRO A 288 -12.28 8.21 -9.84
N ALA A 289 -11.33 7.28 -9.70
CA ALA A 289 -10.17 7.21 -10.58
C ALA A 289 -10.52 6.98 -12.06
N SER A 290 -11.65 6.32 -12.34
CA SER A 290 -12.16 6.04 -13.69
C SER A 290 -12.90 7.21 -14.35
N THR A 291 -12.90 8.41 -13.75
CA THR A 291 -13.63 9.56 -14.28
C THR A 291 -13.06 10.06 -15.60
N ASP A 292 -13.87 10.02 -16.66
CA ASP A 292 -13.52 10.57 -17.97
C ASP A 292 -13.25 12.08 -17.91
N GLY A 293 -12.17 12.52 -18.57
CA GLY A 293 -11.84 13.94 -18.71
C GLY A 293 -11.32 14.60 -17.43
N LEU A 294 -10.88 13.81 -16.43
CA LEU A 294 -10.20 14.30 -15.24
C LEU A 294 -8.91 15.03 -15.60
N ASP A 295 -8.75 16.28 -15.16
CA ASP A 295 -7.49 17.01 -15.31
C ASP A 295 -6.53 16.65 -14.16
N MET A 296 -5.60 15.74 -14.45
CA MET A 296 -4.61 15.27 -13.48
C MET A 296 -3.67 16.36 -12.97
N LEU A 297 -3.51 17.47 -13.70
CA LEU A 297 -2.72 18.63 -13.25
C LEU A 297 -3.44 19.45 -12.18
N ASN A 298 -4.77 19.33 -12.06
CA ASN A 298 -5.57 20.02 -11.03
C ASN A 298 -5.88 19.13 -9.83
N VAL A 299 -5.34 17.92 -9.76
CA VAL A 299 -5.51 17.02 -8.62
C VAL A 299 -4.60 17.42 -7.47
N GLU A 300 -5.19 17.94 -6.40
CA GLU A 300 -4.46 18.43 -5.22
C GLU A 300 -4.51 17.48 -4.03
N SER A 301 -5.49 16.57 -4.02
CA SER A 301 -5.65 15.62 -2.93
C SER A 301 -6.15 14.28 -3.44
N ILE A 302 -5.93 13.24 -2.65
CA ILE A 302 -6.45 11.90 -2.88
C ILE A 302 -7.14 11.42 -1.61
N ARG A 303 -8.34 10.86 -1.76
CA ARG A 303 -8.96 10.07 -0.70
C ARG A 303 -8.65 8.62 -0.95
N ILE A 304 -8.36 7.91 0.13
CA ILE A 304 -8.18 6.46 0.11
C ILE A 304 -9.15 5.85 1.11
N ALA A 305 -9.75 4.73 0.76
CA ALA A 305 -10.51 3.88 1.67
C ALA A 305 -10.08 2.43 1.49
N VAL A 306 -9.90 1.73 2.60
CA VAL A 306 -9.61 0.30 2.61
C VAL A 306 -10.58 -0.43 3.52
N LEU A 307 -11.06 -1.59 3.08
CA LEU A 307 -11.79 -2.53 3.90
C LEU A 307 -10.79 -3.53 4.48
N VAL A 308 -10.74 -3.62 5.81
CA VAL A 308 -9.85 -4.56 6.50
C VAL A 308 -10.69 -5.58 7.25
N SER A 309 -10.37 -6.85 7.09
CA SER A 309 -11.01 -7.98 7.75
C SER A 309 -10.03 -8.78 8.61
N SER A 310 -10.57 -9.46 9.63
CA SER A 310 -9.81 -10.47 10.37
C SER A 310 -9.68 -11.73 9.52
N THR A 311 -8.51 -12.37 9.52
CA THR A 311 -8.30 -13.65 8.81
C THR A 311 -9.10 -14.81 9.43
N ASP A 312 -9.44 -14.71 10.71
CA ASP A 312 -10.20 -15.70 11.47
C ASP A 312 -11.69 -15.33 11.61
N ASN A 313 -12.53 -16.37 11.68
CA ASN A 313 -13.96 -16.29 11.96
C ASN A 313 -14.27 -16.16 13.45
N VAL A 314 -14.36 -14.93 13.95
CA VAL A 314 -14.52 -14.64 15.38
C VAL A 314 -15.93 -14.19 15.80
N LEU A 315 -16.75 -13.70 14.87
CA LEU A 315 -18.12 -13.25 15.16
C LEU A 315 -19.03 -14.43 15.54
N GLN A 316 -20.11 -14.16 16.29
CA GLN A 316 -21.07 -15.20 16.68
C GLN A 316 -22.08 -15.52 15.57
N ALA A 317 -22.37 -14.54 14.71
CA ALA A 317 -23.24 -14.65 13.55
C ALA A 317 -22.45 -14.28 12.29
N GLU A 318 -22.99 -14.64 11.13
CA GLU A 318 -22.46 -14.22 9.84
C GLU A 318 -22.62 -12.71 9.65
N ASP A 319 -21.64 -12.09 9.00
CA ASP A 319 -21.63 -10.70 8.62
C ASP A 319 -22.47 -10.51 7.36
N GLU A 320 -23.58 -9.79 7.52
CA GLU A 320 -24.51 -9.42 6.44
C GLU A 320 -24.50 -7.91 6.18
N LEU A 321 -23.51 -7.17 6.71
CA LEU A 321 -23.44 -5.73 6.59
C LEU A 321 -22.95 -5.29 5.20
N THR A 322 -23.40 -4.12 4.74
CA THR A 322 -22.80 -3.46 3.57
C THR A 322 -21.83 -2.39 4.04
N TYR A 323 -20.61 -2.40 3.48
CA TYR A 323 -19.56 -1.45 3.81
C TYR A 323 -19.39 -0.43 2.69
N SER A 324 -19.74 0.83 2.94
CA SER A 324 -19.42 1.91 2.00
C SER A 324 -17.91 2.17 2.00
N LEU A 325 -17.30 2.30 0.82
CA LEU A 325 -15.92 2.76 0.60
C LEU A 325 -15.96 3.90 -0.42
N LEU A 326 -15.93 5.14 0.05
CA LEU A 326 -16.05 6.33 -0.80
C LEU A 326 -17.33 6.28 -1.66
N ASN A 327 -17.21 6.28 -2.98
CA ASN A 327 -18.29 6.16 -3.96
C ASN A 327 -18.79 4.72 -4.17
N GLU A 328 -18.03 3.72 -3.74
CA GLU A 328 -18.39 2.31 -3.87
C GLU A 328 -18.96 1.72 -2.58
N SER A 329 -19.57 0.54 -2.69
CA SER A 329 -20.06 -0.22 -1.54
C SER A 329 -19.76 -1.70 -1.71
N VAL A 330 -19.10 -2.28 -0.72
CA VAL A 330 -18.86 -3.73 -0.66
C VAL A 330 -20.10 -4.38 -0.08
N VAL A 331 -20.77 -5.19 -0.88
CA VAL A 331 -22.01 -5.90 -0.53
C VAL A 331 -21.75 -7.37 -0.23
N VAL A 332 -22.64 -8.00 0.52
CA VAL A 332 -22.56 -9.45 0.77
C VAL A 332 -22.98 -10.18 -0.50
N SER A 333 -22.08 -10.96 -1.08
CA SER A 333 -22.38 -11.82 -2.23
C SER A 333 -21.27 -12.84 -2.41
N ASP A 334 -21.66 -14.10 -2.67
CA ASP A 334 -20.74 -15.17 -3.05
C ASP A 334 -20.40 -15.13 -4.56
N ASP A 335 -21.01 -14.19 -5.32
CA ASP A 335 -20.76 -13.99 -6.73
C ASP A 335 -19.83 -12.78 -6.96
N ALA A 336 -18.53 -13.07 -7.09
CA ALA A 336 -17.48 -12.10 -7.39
C ALA A 336 -17.57 -11.47 -8.80
N SER A 337 -18.54 -11.86 -9.63
CA SER A 337 -18.76 -11.25 -10.95
C SER A 337 -19.52 -9.92 -10.90
N THR A 338 -19.97 -9.50 -9.71
CA THR A 338 -20.91 -8.37 -9.51
C THR A 338 -20.33 -7.16 -8.76
N GLY A 339 -19.06 -6.82 -9.04
CA GLY A 339 -18.39 -5.69 -8.40
C GLY A 339 -17.77 -6.06 -7.06
N LEU A 340 -17.63 -5.07 -6.16
CA LEU A 340 -17.04 -5.30 -4.84
C LEU A 340 -17.98 -6.08 -3.92
N THR A 341 -17.55 -7.28 -3.55
CA THR A 341 -18.31 -8.15 -2.63
C THR A 341 -17.45 -8.67 -1.50
N HIS A 342 -18.09 -9.10 -0.42
CA HIS A 342 -17.46 -9.93 0.60
C HIS A 342 -18.31 -11.17 0.88
N SER A 343 -17.63 -12.25 1.26
CA SER A 343 -18.27 -13.52 1.60
C SER A 343 -19.14 -13.39 2.85
N LYS A 344 -20.19 -14.21 2.90
CA LYS A 344 -21.04 -14.35 4.08
C LYS A 344 -20.33 -15.19 5.15
N ASP A 345 -19.42 -14.58 5.90
CA ASP A 345 -18.58 -15.24 6.90
C ASP A 345 -18.68 -14.60 8.29
N ARG A 346 -17.82 -14.99 9.24
CA ARG A 346 -17.83 -14.44 10.61
C ARG A 346 -16.59 -13.61 10.90
N ARG A 347 -15.97 -13.01 9.87
CA ARG A 347 -14.82 -12.13 10.02
C ARG A 347 -15.28 -10.77 10.52
N VAL A 348 -14.48 -10.15 11.38
CA VAL A 348 -14.71 -8.75 11.75
C VAL A 348 -14.17 -7.89 10.63
N ARG A 349 -14.98 -6.98 10.10
CA ARG A 349 -14.60 -6.02 9.06
C ARG A 349 -14.70 -4.59 9.55
N GLN A 350 -13.80 -3.75 9.06
CA GLN A 350 -13.85 -2.33 9.32
C GLN A 350 -13.24 -1.52 8.18
N VAL A 351 -13.90 -0.41 7.85
CA VAL A 351 -13.43 0.54 6.84
C VAL A 351 -12.51 1.57 7.49
N PHE A 352 -11.36 1.78 6.87
CA PHE A 352 -10.40 2.82 7.22
C PHE A 352 -10.30 3.80 6.05
N ARG A 353 -10.40 5.10 6.32
CA ARG A 353 -10.37 6.14 5.29
C ARG A 353 -9.38 7.25 5.64
N GLY A 354 -8.77 7.85 4.64
CA GLY A 354 -7.86 8.98 4.79
C GLY A 354 -8.00 9.96 3.63
N THR A 355 -7.70 11.23 3.88
CA THR A 355 -7.53 12.24 2.84
C THR A 355 -6.11 12.77 2.90
N ILE A 356 -5.41 12.73 1.77
CA ILE A 356 -4.01 13.08 1.65
C ILE A 356 -3.89 14.23 0.66
N ASN A 357 -3.29 15.34 1.11
CA ASN A 357 -2.93 16.44 0.24
C ASN A 357 -1.61 16.14 -0.46
N LEU A 358 -1.58 16.31 -1.77
CA LEU A 358 -0.41 16.14 -2.62
C LEU A 358 0.39 17.44 -2.61
N ARG A 359 1.66 17.37 -2.20
CA ARG A 359 2.49 18.57 -1.98
C ARG A 359 3.37 18.94 -3.15
N ASN A 360 3.69 17.97 -4.01
CA ASN A 360 4.69 18.12 -5.07
C ASN A 360 4.07 18.09 -6.47
N ARG A 361 2.80 18.46 -6.60
CA ARG A 361 2.12 18.55 -7.91
C ARG A 361 1.89 20.01 -8.32
N PRO A 362 1.90 20.31 -9.63
CA PRO A 362 1.47 21.60 -10.13
C PRO A 362 0.06 21.91 -9.64
N ILE A 363 -0.18 23.18 -9.38
CA ILE A 363 -1.53 23.72 -9.20
C ILE A 363 -1.67 24.76 -10.30
N SER A 364 -2.56 24.53 -11.27
CA SER A 364 -2.89 25.55 -12.27
C SER A 364 -3.36 26.81 -11.53
N LYS A 365 -2.78 27.96 -11.88
CA LYS A 365 -3.23 29.27 -11.38
C LYS A 365 -4.34 29.88 -12.23
N ASP A 366 -4.65 29.26 -13.37
CA ASP A 366 -5.61 29.80 -14.33
C ASP A 366 -6.88 28.95 -14.31
N SER A 367 -7.74 29.28 -13.35
CA SER A 367 -9.19 29.02 -13.39
C SER A 367 -9.93 30.31 -13.15
#